data_AF-A0AAW2XQH9-F1
#
_entry.id   AF-A0AAW2XQH9-F1
#
_cell.length_a   1.000
_cell.length_b   1.000
_cell.length_c   1.000
_cell.angle_alpha   90.00
_cell.angle_beta   90.00
_cell.angle_gamma   90.00
#
_symmetry.space_group_name_H-M   'P 1'
#
loop_
_entity.id
_entity.type
_entity.pdbx_description
1 polymer ?
#
loop_
_entity_poly.entity_id
_entity_poly.type
_entity_poly.pdbx_seq_one_letter_code
_entity_poly.pdbx_strand_id
1 'polypeptide(L)'
;MDKLRSLIASWYKGSKRRLERVGGNWTEELTSVLWAYRTTPRGSTGESPFSLVYGTEAIIPAELGTPSHRILNFYEESDRDLLKENLDLIEELRKKAFIRTQRYKNTMINS
;
A
#
# COMPACT_ATOMS: atom_id res chain seq x y z
N MET A 1 -6.89 11.15 -5.26
CA MET A 1 -6.91 9.69 -5.05
C MET A 1 -6.85 8.89 -6.36
N ASP A 2 -7.54 9.30 -7.42
CA ASP A 2 -7.62 8.53 -8.67
C ASP A 2 -6.31 8.44 -9.47
N LYS A 3 -5.49 9.50 -9.44
CA LYS A 3 -4.17 9.52 -10.09
C LYS A 3 -3.20 8.50 -9.46
N LEU A 4 -3.20 8.37 -8.14
CA LEU A 4 -2.38 7.40 -7.41
C LEU A 4 -2.82 5.96 -7.70
N ARG A 5 -4.13 5.70 -7.68
CA ARG A 5 -4.70 4.39 -8.02
C ARG A 5 -4.37 3.99 -9.47
N SER A 6 -4.43 4.94 -10.40
CA SER A 6 -4.07 4.74 -11.80
C SER A 6 -2.57 4.43 -11.98
N LEU A 7 -1.69 5.13 -11.25
CA LEU A 7 -0.25 4.88 -11.28
C LEU A 7 0.11 3.50 -10.70
N ILE A 8 -0.50 3.11 -9.57
CA ILE A 8 -0.31 1.78 -8.99
C ILE A 8 -0.82 0.69 -9.93
N ALA A 9 -1.98 0.90 -10.56
CA ALA A 9 -2.53 -0.04 -11.55
C ALA A 9 -1.64 -0.16 -12.79
N SER A 10 -1.10 0.95 -13.30
CA SER A 10 -0.17 0.98 -14.41
C SER A 10 1.15 0.26 -14.08
N TRP A 11 1.68 0.53 -12.89
CA TRP A 11 2.91 -0.10 -12.42
C TRP A 11 2.73 -1.60 -12.17
N TYR A 12 1.60 -2.02 -11.60
CA TYR A 12 1.23 -3.43 -11.46
C TYR A 12 1.14 -4.12 -12.83
N LYS A 13 0.52 -3.47 -13.81
CA LYS A 13 0.42 -3.97 -15.19
C LYS A 13 1.79 -4.10 -15.85
N GLY A 14 2.70 -3.15 -15.61
CA GLY A 14 4.09 -3.22 -16.05
C GLY A 14 4.85 -4.39 -15.44
N SER A 15 4.70 -4.59 -14.13
CA SER A 15 5.31 -5.71 -13.40
C SER A 15 4.76 -7.07 -13.87
N LYS A 16 3.45 -7.18 -14.11
CA LYS A 16 2.82 -8.38 -14.67
C LYS A 16 3.37 -8.74 -16.05
N ARG A 17 3.49 -7.76 -16.95
CA ARG A 17 4.08 -7.96 -18.29
C ARG A 17 5.54 -8.40 -18.23
N ARG A 18 6.31 -7.84 -17.28
CA ARG A 18 7.68 -8.28 -17.05
C ARG A 18 7.70 -9.74 -16.58
N LEU A 19 6.86 -10.10 -15.62
CA LEU A 19 6.70 -11.47 -15.11
C LEU A 19 6.39 -12.49 -16.23
N GLU A 20 5.48 -12.14 -17.13
CA GLU A 20 5.13 -12.95 -18.32
C GLU A 20 6.33 -13.10 -19.28
N ARG A 21 7.17 -12.06 -19.40
CA ARG A 21 8.36 -12.06 -20.27
C ARG A 21 9.54 -12.84 -19.69
N VAL A 22 9.71 -12.89 -18.37
CA VAL A 22 10.82 -13.64 -17.74
C VAL A 22 10.58 -15.16 -17.73
N GLY A 23 9.48 -15.64 -18.32
CA GLY A 23 9.29 -17.06 -18.65
C GLY A 23 9.42 -18.02 -17.46
N GLY A 24 9.08 -17.58 -16.24
CA GLY A 24 9.16 -18.41 -15.03
C GLY A 24 10.33 -18.12 -14.09
N ASN A 25 11.26 -17.22 -14.43
CA ASN A 25 12.26 -16.75 -13.45
C ASN A 25 11.66 -15.70 -12.48
N TRP A 26 10.69 -16.14 -11.68
CA TRP A 26 9.93 -15.31 -10.75
C TRP A 26 10.82 -14.58 -9.72
N THR A 27 12.04 -15.08 -9.48
CA THR A 27 12.99 -14.48 -8.55
C THR A 27 13.45 -13.09 -8.98
N GLU A 28 13.53 -12.80 -10.29
CA GLU A 28 13.89 -11.48 -10.81
C GLU A 28 12.83 -10.41 -10.53
N GLU A 29 11.58 -10.80 -10.37
CA GLU A 29 10.46 -9.88 -10.10
C GLU A 29 9.96 -9.96 -8.65
N LEU A 30 10.51 -10.87 -7.84
CA LEU A 30 10.04 -11.13 -6.48
C LEU A 30 10.02 -9.86 -5.64
N THR A 31 11.09 -9.06 -5.70
CA THR A 31 11.19 -7.80 -4.94
C THR A 31 10.11 -6.82 -5.36
N SER A 32 9.85 -6.68 -6.67
CA SER A 32 8.78 -5.83 -7.21
C SER A 32 7.42 -6.32 -6.69
N VAL A 33 7.12 -7.61 -6.81
CA VAL A 33 5.84 -8.19 -6.38
C VAL A 33 5.62 -8.03 -4.88
N LEU A 34 6.64 -8.28 -4.06
CA LEU A 34 6.57 -8.08 -2.61
C LEU A 34 6.36 -6.62 -2.25
N TRP A 35 7.01 -5.69 -2.95
CA TRP A 35 6.78 -4.26 -2.74
C TRP A 35 5.32 -3.89 -3.05
N ALA A 36 4.82 -4.29 -4.23
CA ALA A 36 3.43 -4.11 -4.62
C ALA A 36 2.46 -4.62 -3.55
N TYR A 37 2.74 -5.83 -3.07
CA TYR A 37 1.92 -6.52 -2.10
C TYR A 37 1.86 -5.73 -0.78
N ARG A 38 2.99 -5.19 -0.34
CA ARG A 38 3.11 -4.46 0.94
C ARG A 38 2.48 -3.08 0.89
N THR A 39 2.58 -2.36 -0.22
CA THR A 39 2.15 -0.95 -0.31
C THR A 39 0.77 -0.74 -0.92
N THR A 40 0.09 -1.81 -1.36
CA THR A 40 -1.25 -1.70 -1.95
C THR A 40 -2.33 -2.04 -0.90
N PRO A 41 -3.32 -1.15 -0.69
CA PRO A 41 -4.46 -1.43 0.18
C PRO A 41 -5.25 -2.66 -0.27
N ARG A 42 -5.67 -3.51 0.69
CA ARG A 42 -6.46 -4.72 0.38
C ARG A 42 -7.94 -4.42 0.42
N GLY A 43 -8.73 -5.04 -0.47
CA GLY A 43 -10.18 -4.92 -0.44
C GLY A 43 -10.81 -5.40 0.88
N SER A 44 -10.20 -6.41 1.50
CA SER A 44 -10.69 -7.00 2.76
C SER A 44 -10.47 -6.12 3.99
N THR A 45 -9.34 -5.40 4.08
CA THR A 45 -8.98 -4.55 5.22
C THR A 45 -9.22 -3.07 4.96
N GLY A 46 -9.18 -2.64 3.70
CA GLY A 46 -9.12 -1.24 3.27
C GLY A 46 -7.74 -0.59 3.45
N GLU A 47 -6.77 -1.28 4.06
CA GLU A 47 -5.45 -0.77 4.44
C GLU A 47 -4.34 -1.60 3.77
N SER A 48 -3.14 -1.04 3.60
CA SER A 48 -1.99 -1.79 3.08
C SER A 48 -1.29 -2.58 4.20
N PRO A 49 -0.63 -3.72 3.90
CA PRO A 49 0.17 -4.40 4.91
C PRO A 49 1.26 -3.51 5.52
N PHE A 50 1.82 -2.57 4.74
CA PHE A 50 2.83 -1.64 5.22
C PHE A 50 2.25 -0.67 6.27
N SER A 51 1.09 -0.06 6.02
CA SER A 51 0.46 0.86 6.98
C SER A 51 0.02 0.16 8.26
N LEU A 52 -0.35 -1.12 8.21
CA LEU A 52 -0.64 -1.90 9.42
C LEU A 52 0.59 -2.17 10.30
N VAL A 53 1.80 -2.18 9.73
CA VAL A 53 3.04 -2.40 10.47
C VAL A 53 3.62 -1.09 10.98
N TYR A 54 3.64 -0.05 10.13
CA TYR A 54 4.35 1.20 10.39
C TYR A 54 3.45 2.40 10.69
N GLY A 55 2.13 2.24 10.67
CA GLY A 55 1.15 3.28 11.01
C GLY A 55 0.88 4.28 9.87
N THR A 56 1.67 4.27 8.80
CA THR A 56 1.52 5.18 7.65
C THR A 56 1.81 4.47 6.34
N GLU A 57 1.30 5.01 5.23
CA GLU A 57 1.55 4.47 3.89
C GLU A 57 2.98 4.76 3.42
N ALA A 58 3.61 3.79 2.77
CA ALA A 58 4.93 3.96 2.17
C ALA A 58 4.92 5.05 1.09
N ILE A 59 6.03 5.77 0.94
CA ILE A 59 6.28 6.56 -0.27
C ILE A 59 6.73 5.58 -1.35
N ILE A 60 5.95 5.45 -2.41
CA ILE A 60 6.29 4.56 -3.53
C ILE A 60 7.26 5.24 -4.50
N PRO A 61 8.18 4.50 -5.16
CA PRO A 61 9.13 5.09 -6.10
C PRO A 61 8.50 5.92 -7.24
N ALA A 62 7.25 5.60 -7.63
CA ALA A 62 6.52 6.39 -8.63
C ALA A 62 6.25 7.83 -8.18
N GLU A 63 6.06 8.05 -6.88
CA GLU A 63 5.88 9.39 -6.31
C GLU A 63 7.19 10.20 -6.35
N LEU A 64 8.35 9.56 -6.29
CA LEU A 64 9.64 10.25 -6.44
C LEU A 64 9.86 10.69 -7.91
N GLY A 65 9.49 9.85 -8.87
CA GLY A 65 9.61 10.18 -10.30
C GLY A 65 8.58 11.19 -10.80
N THR A 66 7.47 11.36 -10.09
CA THR A 66 6.48 12.42 -10.32
C THR A 66 6.03 12.93 -8.95
N PRO A 67 6.65 14.02 -8.45
CA PRO A 67 6.49 14.49 -7.07
C PRO A 67 5.02 14.48 -6.64
N SER A 68 4.71 13.61 -5.68
CA SER A 68 3.38 13.55 -5.09
C SER A 68 3.16 14.74 -4.17
N HIS A 69 1.90 15.01 -3.83
CA HIS A 69 1.56 16.06 -2.85
C HIS A 69 2.29 15.85 -1.51
N ARG A 70 2.50 14.59 -1.11
CA ARG A 70 3.24 14.24 0.12
C ARG A 70 4.69 14.69 0.06
N ILE A 71 5.34 14.53 -1.09
CA ILE A 71 6.73 14.94 -1.30
C ILE A 71 6.84 16.45 -1.43
N LEU A 72 5.92 17.08 -2.18
CA LEU A 72 5.93 18.52 -2.42
C LEU A 72 5.69 19.34 -1.15
N ASN A 73 4.96 18.78 -0.19
CA ASN A 73 4.64 19.44 1.08
C ASN A 73 5.32 18.76 2.28
N PHE A 74 6.45 18.10 2.05
CA PHE A 74 7.20 17.48 3.14
C PHE A 74 7.89 18.56 3.99
N TYR A 75 7.58 18.57 5.29
CA TYR A 75 8.20 19.43 6.28
C TYR A 75 8.65 18.57 7.47
N GLU A 76 9.96 18.45 7.66
CA GLU A 76 10.54 17.43 8.55
C GLU A 76 9.93 17.42 9.96
N GLU A 77 9.78 18.57 10.59
CA GLU A 77 9.26 18.68 11.97
C GLU A 77 7.77 18.29 12.03
N SER A 78 6.95 18.86 11.14
CA SER A 78 5.51 18.57 11.08
C SER A 78 5.21 17.11 10.72
N ASP A 79 5.93 16.54 9.75
CA ASP A 79 5.72 15.15 9.32
C ASP A 79 6.23 14.15 10.35
N ARG A 80 7.28 14.51 11.11
CA ARG A 80 7.77 13.71 12.24
C ARG A 80 6.73 13.65 13.35
N ASP A 81 6.09 14.76 13.67
CA ASP A 81 5.04 14.79 14.70
C ASP A 81 3.78 14.04 14.24
N LEU A 82 3.38 14.22 12.97
CA LEU A 82 2.32 13.43 12.37
C LEU A 82 2.64 11.92 12.39
N LEU A 83 3.89 11.52 12.17
CA LEU A 83 4.29 10.12 12.27
C LEU A 83 4.14 9.58 13.69
N LYS A 84 4.48 10.35 14.73
CA LYS A 84 4.26 9.95 16.13
C LYS A 84 2.78 9.74 16.41
N GLU A 85 1.93 10.67 16.00
CA GLU A 85 0.47 10.55 16.17
C GLU A 85 -0.07 9.29 15.46
N ASN A 86 0.38 9.03 14.23
CA ASN A 86 -0.01 7.81 13.51
C ASN A 86 0.45 6.53 14.23
N LEU A 87 1.61 6.55 14.89
CA LEU A 87 2.09 5.41 15.68
C LEU A 87 1.25 5.21 16.95
N ASP A 88 0.85 6.30 17.62
CA ASP A 88 -0.06 6.22 18.78
C ASP A 88 -1.42 5.63 18.38
N LEU A 89 -1.87 5.89 17.15
CA LEU A 89 -3.15 5.40 16.62
C LEU A 89 -3.06 4.05 15.87
N ILE A 90 -1.88 3.44 15.77
CA ILE A 90 -1.67 2.24 14.96
C ILE A 90 -2.53 1.06 15.43
N GLU A 91 -2.77 0.95 16.74
CA GLU A 91 -3.60 -0.10 17.34
C GLU A 91 -5.05 0.03 16.85
N GLU A 92 -5.57 1.26 16.78
CA GLU A 92 -6.92 1.55 16.31
C GLU A 92 -7.07 1.28 14.80
N LEU A 93 -6.04 1.61 14.01
CA LEU A 93 -5.97 1.26 12.59
C LEU A 93 -6.06 -0.28 12.41
N ARG A 94 -5.31 -1.05 13.20
CA ARG A 94 -5.34 -2.52 13.18
C ARG A 94 -6.70 -3.08 13.58
N LYS A 95 -7.32 -2.55 14.64
CA LYS A 95 -8.67 -2.95 15.08
C LYS A 95 -9.71 -2.71 13.98
N LYS A 96 -9.66 -1.54 13.33
CA LYS A 96 -10.55 -1.19 12.20
C LYS A 96 -10.36 -2.14 11.01
N ALA A 97 -9.11 -2.44 10.65
CA ALA A 97 -8.80 -3.40 9.59
C ALA A 97 -9.29 -4.81 9.92
N PHE A 98 -9.19 -5.24 11.18
CA PHE A 98 -9.71 -6.51 11.65
C PHE A 98 -11.24 -6.59 11.49
N ILE A 99 -11.98 -5.58 11.96
CA ILE A 99 -13.44 -5.53 11.84
C ILE A 99 -13.89 -5.62 10.38
N ARG A 100 -13.23 -4.87 9.48
CA ARG A 100 -13.51 -4.94 8.04
C ARG A 100 -13.26 -6.33 7.46
N THR A 101 -12.17 -6.98 7.87
CA THR A 101 -11.84 -8.33 7.42
C THR A 101 -12.91 -9.32 7.84
N GLN A 102 -13.44 -9.23 9.07
CA GLN A 102 -14.53 -10.09 9.52
C GLN A 102 -15.81 -9.85 8.71
N ARG A 103 -16.16 -8.59 8.46
CA ARG A 103 -17.31 -8.25 7.60
C ARG A 103 -17.15 -8.82 6.18
N TYR A 104 -15.99 -8.63 5.58
CA TYR A 104 -15.68 -9.15 4.25
C TYR A 104 -15.82 -10.67 4.17
N LYS A 105 -15.28 -11.40 5.15
CA LYS A 105 -15.43 -12.86 5.26
C LYS A 105 -16.90 -13.27 5.38
N ASN A 106 -17.67 -12.60 6.24
CA ASN A 106 -19.10 -12.89 6.41
C ASN A 106 -19.89 -12.66 5.12
N THR A 107 -19.58 -11.60 4.35
CA THR A 107 -20.21 -11.39 3.05
C THR A 107 -19.87 -12.50 2.07
N MET A 108 -18.62 -12.95 2.02
CA MET A 108 -18.18 -14.02 1.11
C MET A 108 -18.71 -15.41 1.49
N ILE A 109 -19.01 -15.65 2.77
CA ILE A 109 -19.59 -16.91 3.25
C ILE A 109 -21.11 -16.96 3.01
N ASN A 110 -21.78 -15.81 3.04
CA ASN A 110 -23.24 -15.70 2.90
C ASN A 110 -23.69 -15.27 1.48
N SER A 111 -22.77 -15.27 0.51
CA SER A 111 -23.00 -14.95 -0.91
C SER A 111 -22.97 -16.20 -1.76
#